data_AF-A0A2I3M5C5-F1
#
_entry.id   AF-A0A2I3M5C5-F1
#
_cell.length_a   1.000
_cell.length_b   1.000
_cell.length_c   1.000
_cell.angle_alpha   90.00
_cell.angle_beta   90.00
_cell.angle_gamma   90.00
#
_symmetry.space_group_name_H-M   'P 1'
#
loop_
_entity.id
_entity.type
_entity.pdbx_description
1 polymer ?
#
loop_
_entity_poly.entity_id
_entity_poly.type
_entity_poly.pdbx_seq_one_letter_code
_entity_poly.pdbx_strand_id
1 'polypeptide(L)'
;MTHSLVCPETVSRVSSVLNRNTRQFGKKHLFDQDEETCWNSDQGPSQWVTLEFPQLIRVSQLQIQFQGGFSSRRGCLEGSQGSQALRKIADFYPEDNNSLQISCPCFWSGWSVPLDSPKPEWEP
;
A
#
# COMPACT_ATOMS: atom_id res chain seq x y z
N MET A 1 -18.15 -3.25 9.58
CA MET A 1 -17.85 -3.89 8.28
C MET A 1 -16.90 -2.97 7.53
N THR A 2 -15.75 -3.48 7.09
CA THR A 2 -14.84 -2.76 6.19
C THR A 2 -15.26 -3.08 4.76
N HIS A 3 -15.58 -2.05 3.97
CA HIS A 3 -15.89 -2.20 2.55
C HIS A 3 -14.67 -1.82 1.71
N SER A 4 -14.44 -2.54 0.61
CA SER A 4 -13.43 -2.14 -0.37
C SER A 4 -13.76 -0.76 -0.92
N LEU A 5 -12.74 0.10 -1.02
CA LEU A 5 -12.86 1.40 -1.69
C LEU A 5 -12.77 1.27 -3.21
N VAL A 6 -12.26 0.13 -3.70
CA VAL A 6 -12.16 -0.14 -5.13
C VAL A 6 -13.53 -0.51 -5.68
N CYS A 7 -13.96 0.20 -6.70
CA CYS A 7 -15.22 0.01 -7.42
C CYS A 7 -14.97 -0.06 -8.93
N PRO A 8 -15.97 -0.43 -9.76
CA PRO A 8 -15.81 -0.51 -11.21
C PRO A 8 -15.32 0.78 -11.88
N GLU A 9 -15.60 1.94 -11.28
CA GLU A 9 -15.16 3.25 -11.76
C GLU A 9 -13.74 3.63 -11.29
N THR A 10 -13.12 2.82 -10.43
CA THR A 10 -11.74 3.04 -9.97
C THR A 10 -10.76 2.79 -11.10
N VAL A 11 -10.01 3.82 -11.50
CA VAL A 11 -9.00 3.69 -12.54
C VAL A 11 -7.69 3.24 -11.91
N SER A 12 -7.23 2.04 -12.27
CA SER A 12 -5.95 1.49 -11.81
C SER A 12 -4.86 1.64 -12.87
N ARG A 13 -3.62 1.93 -12.44
CA ARG A 13 -2.43 1.84 -13.30
C ARG A 13 -1.31 1.14 -12.54
N VAL A 14 -0.40 0.51 -13.27
CA VAL A 14 0.76 -0.19 -12.72
C VAL A 14 2.01 0.25 -13.46
N SER A 15 3.15 0.24 -12.76
CA SER A 15 4.45 0.64 -13.31
C SER A 15 4.92 -0.22 -14.47
N SER A 16 4.74 -1.54 -14.35
CA SER A 16 5.19 -2.53 -15.33
C SER A 16 4.36 -3.81 -15.20
N VAL A 17 4.53 -4.72 -16.16
CA VAL A 17 3.94 -6.06 -16.13
C VAL A 17 5.00 -7.03 -16.61
N LEU A 18 5.27 -8.07 -15.84
CA LEU A 18 6.31 -9.06 -16.11
C LEU A 18 6.22 -9.56 -17.56
N ASN A 19 7.32 -9.41 -18.31
CA ASN A 19 7.43 -9.80 -19.71
C ASN A 19 6.37 -9.17 -20.63
N ARG A 20 5.77 -8.05 -20.24
CA ARG A 20 4.62 -7.40 -20.90
C ARG A 20 3.40 -8.32 -21.06
N ASN A 21 3.32 -9.42 -20.30
CA ASN A 21 2.24 -10.40 -20.39
C ASN A 21 1.05 -9.93 -19.55
N THR A 22 0.28 -8.99 -20.10
CA THR A 22 -0.92 -8.43 -19.47
C THR A 22 -2.05 -9.44 -19.25
N ARG A 23 -2.02 -10.56 -19.99
CA ARG A 23 -3.03 -11.62 -19.86
C ARG A 23 -2.88 -12.40 -18.56
N GLN A 24 -1.64 -12.70 -18.16
CA GLN A 24 -1.32 -13.57 -17.03
C GLN A 24 -0.89 -12.80 -15.78
N PHE A 25 -0.23 -11.64 -15.94
CA PHE A 25 0.37 -10.88 -14.84
C PHE A 25 -0.17 -9.45 -14.75
N GLY A 26 -1.25 -9.14 -15.47
CA GLY A 26 -1.79 -7.79 -15.56
C GLY A 26 -2.56 -7.35 -14.31
N LYS A 27 -2.72 -6.04 -14.17
CA LYS A 27 -3.42 -5.37 -13.06
C LYS A 27 -4.86 -5.82 -12.79
N LYS A 28 -5.51 -6.53 -13.73
CA LYS A 28 -6.85 -7.12 -13.51
C LYS A 28 -6.83 -8.11 -12.33
N HIS A 29 -5.69 -8.77 -12.13
CA HIS A 29 -5.44 -9.75 -11.06
C HIS A 29 -5.15 -9.10 -9.69
N LEU A 30 -5.26 -7.78 -9.57
CA LEU A 30 -5.23 -7.11 -8.26
C LEU A 30 -6.59 -7.19 -7.54
N PHE A 31 -7.68 -7.38 -8.29
CA PHE A 31 -9.04 -7.16 -7.79
C PHE A 31 -10.05 -8.23 -8.23
N ASP A 32 -9.60 -9.34 -8.82
CA ASP A 32 -10.47 -10.42 -9.30
C ASP A 32 -10.86 -11.43 -8.22
N GLN A 33 -10.33 -11.28 -7.00
CA GLN A 33 -10.61 -12.14 -5.84
C GLN A 33 -10.18 -13.60 -6.06
N ASP A 34 -9.24 -13.83 -6.99
CA ASP A 34 -8.68 -15.15 -7.27
C ASP A 34 -7.25 -15.23 -6.71
N GLU A 35 -7.08 -15.97 -5.61
CA GLU A 35 -5.80 -16.17 -4.91
C GLU A 35 -4.74 -16.86 -5.79
N GLU A 36 -5.17 -17.58 -6.84
CA GLU A 36 -4.28 -18.23 -7.80
C GLU A 36 -3.69 -17.25 -8.82
N THR A 37 -4.18 -16.01 -8.86
CA THR A 37 -3.68 -14.98 -9.77
C THR A 37 -3.08 -13.79 -9.04
N CYS A 38 -2.16 -13.08 -9.70
CA CYS A 38 -1.62 -11.83 -9.18
C CYS A 38 -1.15 -10.89 -10.30
N TRP A 39 -1.02 -9.61 -9.97
CA TRP A 39 -0.17 -8.72 -10.75
C TRP A 39 1.30 -9.01 -10.43
N ASN A 40 2.12 -9.16 -11.47
CA ASN A 40 3.57 -9.32 -11.32
C ASN A 40 4.27 -8.25 -12.15
N SER A 41 5.17 -7.50 -11.51
CA SER A 41 5.97 -6.44 -12.15
C SER A 41 7.24 -7.00 -12.79
N ASP A 42 7.83 -6.26 -13.73
CA ASP A 42 9.22 -6.50 -14.11
C ASP A 42 10.18 -6.15 -12.95
N GLN A 43 11.41 -6.64 -13.03
CA GLN A 43 12.46 -6.27 -12.08
C GLN A 43 12.77 -4.77 -12.18
N GLY A 44 13.02 -4.13 -11.03
CA GLY A 44 13.40 -2.72 -10.98
C GLY A 44 13.39 -2.16 -9.57
N PRO A 45 13.93 -0.95 -9.37
CA PRO A 45 14.13 -0.37 -8.04
C PRO A 45 12.84 0.08 -7.35
N SER A 46 11.79 0.42 -8.11
CA SER A 46 10.50 0.82 -7.54
C SER A 46 9.36 0.44 -8.48
N GLN A 47 8.45 -0.39 -8.00
CA GLN A 47 7.24 -0.79 -8.70
C GLN A 47 6.04 -0.22 -7.95
N TRP A 48 5.01 0.21 -8.68
CA TRP A 48 3.90 0.93 -8.09
C TRP A 48 2.57 0.52 -8.71
N VAL A 49 1.53 0.66 -7.90
CA VAL A 49 0.12 0.59 -8.30
C VAL A 49 -0.49 1.93 -7.92
N THR A 50 -1.18 2.60 -8.86
CA THR A 50 -1.93 3.82 -8.57
C THR A 50 -3.42 3.56 -8.78
N LEU A 51 -4.22 4.11 -7.87
CA LEU A 51 -5.68 4.02 -7.87
C LEU A 51 -6.25 5.43 -7.85
N GLU A 52 -7.07 5.73 -8.84
CA GLU A 52 -7.80 6.97 -8.98
C GLU A 52 -9.28 6.68 -8.75
N PHE A 53 -9.80 7.21 -7.65
CA PHE A 53 -11.17 6.99 -7.20
C PHE A 53 -12.11 8.04 -7.82
N PRO A 54 -13.37 7.67 -8.13
CA PRO A 54 -14.33 8.59 -8.76
C PRO A 54 -14.78 9.73 -7.83
N GLN A 55 -14.47 9.63 -6.53
CA GLN A 55 -14.84 10.60 -5.51
C GLN A 55 -13.79 10.69 -4.43
N LEU A 56 -13.91 11.71 -3.57
CA LEU A 56 -13.07 11.81 -2.38
C LEU A 56 -13.35 10.63 -1.44
N ILE A 57 -12.28 9.95 -1.03
CA ILE A 57 -12.33 8.79 -0.14
C ILE A 57 -11.58 9.05 1.16
N ARG A 58 -11.90 8.25 2.18
CA ARG A 58 -11.11 8.14 3.41
C ARG A 58 -10.55 6.72 3.51
N VAL A 59 -9.23 6.60 3.43
CA VAL A 59 -8.54 5.31 3.61
C VAL A 59 -8.42 5.02 5.11
N SER A 60 -9.01 3.91 5.56
CA SER A 60 -8.90 3.42 6.93
C SER A 60 -7.90 2.28 7.09
N GLN A 61 -7.65 1.54 6.01
CA GLN A 61 -6.85 0.32 6.01
C GLN A 61 -6.36 0.00 4.59
N LEU A 62 -5.13 -0.49 4.49
CA LEU A 62 -4.56 -1.14 3.31
C LEU A 62 -4.54 -2.65 3.58
N GLN A 63 -5.06 -3.43 2.63
CA GLN A 63 -4.99 -4.89 2.63
C GLN A 63 -4.18 -5.30 1.41
N ILE A 64 -3.14 -6.10 1.62
CA ILE A 64 -2.25 -6.60 0.57
C ILE A 64 -1.90 -8.06 0.83
N GLN A 65 -1.92 -8.87 -0.20
CA GLN A 65 -1.53 -10.28 -0.15
C GLN A 65 -0.56 -10.53 -1.30
N PHE A 66 0.55 -11.20 -1.00
CA PHE A 66 1.48 -11.70 -2.00
C PHE A 66 1.22 -13.20 -2.20
N GLN A 67 1.62 -13.80 -3.31
CA GLN A 67 1.51 -15.26 -3.48
C GLN A 67 2.62 -16.03 -2.74
N GLY A 68 3.65 -15.32 -2.27
CA GLY A 68 4.85 -15.91 -1.66
C GLY A 68 5.93 -16.27 -2.69
N GLY A 69 7.17 -16.27 -2.25
CA GLY A 69 8.37 -16.52 -3.07
C GLY A 69 9.00 -15.25 -3.64
N PHE A 70 8.24 -14.16 -3.71
CA PHE A 70 8.73 -12.81 -3.97
C PHE A 70 7.74 -11.78 -3.40
N SER A 71 8.23 -10.92 -2.50
CA SER A 71 7.52 -9.71 -2.04
C SER A 71 8.46 -8.52 -1.92
N SER A 72 7.89 -7.31 -1.91
CA SER A 72 8.66 -6.10 -1.59
C SER A 72 9.03 -6.09 -0.11
N ARG A 73 10.27 -5.75 0.24
CA ARG A 73 10.69 -5.61 1.65
C ARG A 73 10.14 -4.35 2.35
N ARG A 74 9.77 -3.33 1.56
CA ARG A 74 9.22 -2.06 2.02
C ARG A 74 8.33 -1.50 0.93
N GLY A 75 7.17 -0.99 1.32
CA GLY A 75 6.28 -0.21 0.49
C GLY A 75 5.97 1.15 1.11
N CYS A 76 5.55 2.09 0.27
CA CYS A 76 5.10 3.43 0.67
C CYS A 76 3.67 3.62 0.17
N LEU A 77 2.76 3.97 1.07
CA LEU A 77 1.42 4.41 0.71
C LEU A 77 1.45 5.94 0.57
N GLU A 78 1.06 6.42 -0.60
CA GLU A 78 0.97 7.84 -0.91
C GLU A 78 -0.45 8.19 -1.38
N GLY A 79 -0.83 9.45 -1.21
CA GLY A 79 -2.11 9.95 -1.70
C GLY A 79 -2.10 11.45 -1.94
N SER A 80 -2.99 11.90 -2.79
CA SER A 80 -3.26 13.32 -3.05
C SER A 80 -4.70 13.53 -3.45
N GLN A 81 -5.13 14.79 -3.50
CA GLN A 81 -6.43 15.19 -4.02
C GLN A 81 -6.24 15.84 -5.39
N GLY A 82 -6.96 15.34 -6.40
CA GLY A 82 -6.90 15.87 -7.76
C GLY A 82 -5.49 15.78 -8.35
N SER A 83 -5.02 16.88 -8.96
CA SER A 83 -3.71 16.97 -9.61
C SER A 83 -2.55 17.34 -8.68
N GLN A 84 -2.78 17.36 -7.36
CA GLN A 84 -1.73 17.66 -6.40
C GLN A 84 -0.66 16.56 -6.37
N ALA A 85 0.56 16.95 -6.02
CA ALA A 85 1.66 16.01 -5.80
C ALA A 85 1.28 14.99 -4.71
N LEU A 86 1.64 13.73 -4.96
CA LEU A 86 1.49 12.64 -3.99
C LEU A 86 2.25 12.96 -2.71
N ARG A 87 1.59 12.75 -1.58
CA ARG A 87 2.20 12.88 -0.25
C ARG A 87 2.21 11.52 0.41
N LYS A 88 3.32 11.22 1.07
CA LYS A 88 3.45 10.02 1.89
C LYS A 88 2.40 10.03 3.00
N ILE A 89 1.61 8.97 3.04
CA ILE A 89 0.69 8.66 4.13
C ILE A 89 1.43 7.80 5.15
N ALA A 90 2.16 6.77 4.69
CA ALA A 90 3.05 5.96 5.55
C ALA A 90 3.88 4.92 4.82
N ASP A 91 4.77 4.25 5.57
CA ASP A 91 5.46 3.03 5.13
C ASP A 91 4.74 1.76 5.62
N PHE A 92 4.87 0.68 4.85
CA PHE A 92 4.50 -0.67 5.26
C PHE A 92 5.61 -1.65 4.89
N TYR A 93 5.66 -2.80 5.57
CA TYR A 93 6.74 -3.78 5.44
C TYR A 93 6.14 -5.16 5.20
N PRO A 94 5.89 -5.54 3.93
CA PRO A 94 5.30 -6.83 3.65
C PRO A 94 6.21 -7.99 4.02
N GLU A 95 5.60 -9.04 4.52
CA GLU A 95 6.22 -10.35 4.62
C GLU A 95 6.08 -11.11 3.29
N ASP A 96 7.07 -11.94 2.98
CA ASP A 96 7.03 -12.80 1.79
C ASP A 96 6.31 -14.12 2.10
N ASN A 97 4.99 -14.02 2.28
CA ASN A 97 4.11 -15.15 2.50
C ASN A 97 2.77 -14.95 1.79
N ASN A 98 1.95 -16.00 1.78
CA ASN A 98 0.63 -15.97 1.15
C ASN A 98 -0.49 -15.49 2.07
N SER A 99 -0.18 -14.91 3.24
CA SER A 99 -1.21 -14.44 4.16
C SER A 99 -1.66 -13.03 3.79
N LEU A 100 -2.94 -12.74 4.03
CA LEU A 100 -3.47 -11.38 3.90
C LEU A 100 -2.84 -10.48 4.97
N GLN A 101 -2.15 -9.43 4.55
CA GLN A 101 -1.46 -8.49 5.41
C GLN A 101 -2.25 -7.19 5.50
N ILE A 102 -2.44 -6.71 6.73
CA ILE A 102 -3.28 -5.57 7.06
C ILE A 102 -2.40 -4.46 7.60
N SER A 103 -2.49 -3.28 7.00
CA SER A 103 -1.85 -2.08 7.51
C SER A 103 -2.81 -0.93 7.69
N CYS A 104 -2.89 -0.39 8.91
CA CYS A 104 -3.89 0.60 9.29
C CYS A 104 -3.22 1.97 9.54
N PRO A 105 -3.58 3.02 8.80
CA PRO A 105 -3.00 4.35 9.01
C PRO A 105 -3.19 4.95 10.40
N CYS A 106 -4.25 4.57 11.12
CA CYS A 106 -4.46 5.03 12.50
C CYS A 106 -3.47 4.44 13.51
N PHE A 107 -2.79 3.32 13.21
CA PHE A 107 -1.76 2.76 14.09
C PHE A 107 -0.36 3.32 13.78
N TRP A 108 -0.20 4.07 12.69
CA TRP A 108 1.07 4.67 12.29
C TRP A 108 1.37 6.00 12.98
N SER A 109 0.37 6.64 13.60
CA SER A 109 0.54 7.78 14.51
C SER A 109 0.99 7.37 15.93
N GLY A 110 1.36 6.11 16.15
CA GLY A 110 1.71 5.54 17.46
C GLY A 110 3.10 5.89 17.99
N TRP A 111 3.97 6.54 17.21
CA TRP A 111 5.14 7.23 17.79
C TRP A 111 4.70 8.64 18.19
N SER A 112 3.91 8.70 19.26
CA SER A 112 3.87 9.91 20.07
C SER A 112 5.29 10.10 20.58
N VAL A 113 5.99 11.12 20.06
CA VAL A 113 7.12 11.69 20.79
C VAL A 113 6.55 12.05 22.17
N PRO A 114 7.10 11.58 23.29
CA PRO A 114 6.68 12.10 24.58
C PRO A 114 6.97 13.60 24.57
N LEU A 115 5.91 14.41 24.57
CA LEU A 115 6.02 15.79 25.03
C LEU A 115 6.30 15.69 26.53
N ASP A 116 7.38 16.33 26.98
CA ASP A 116 7.91 16.36 28.34
C ASP A 116 8.50 15.06 28.90
N SER A 117 9.78 14.85 28.60
CA SER A 117 10.70 14.38 29.64
C SER A 117 11.10 15.60 30.49
N PRO A 118 10.74 15.69 31.79
CA PRO A 118 11.30 16.72 32.65
C PRO A 118 12.82 16.51 32.73
N LYS A 119 13.58 17.61 32.60
CA LYS A 119 15.02 17.61 32.85
C LYS A 119 15.26 17.02 34.25
N PRO A 120 16.18 16.06 34.41
CA PRO A 120 16.56 15.63 35.75
C PRO A 120 17.29 16.81 36.42
N GLU A 121 16.61 17.38 37.40
CA GLU A 121 17.18 18.29 38.39
C GLU A 121 17.90 17.41 39.43
N TRP A 122 19.21 17.26 39.25
CA TRP A 122 20.13 17.13 40.37
C TRP A 122 21.51 17.64 39.94
N GLU A 123 21.86 18.82 40.45
CA GLU A 123 23.23 19.12 40.84
C GLU A 123 23.57 18.28 42.11
N PRO A 124 24.83 18.12 42.49
CA PRO A 124 25.76 19.22 42.78
C PRO A 124 26.81 19.50 41.70
#